data_AF-A0AAV6D5Z4-F1
#
_entry.id   AF-A0AAV6D5Z4-F1
#
_cell.length_a   1.000
_cell.length_b   1.000
_cell.length_c   1.000
_cell.angle_alpha   90.00
_cell.angle_beta   90.00
_cell.angle_gamma   90.00
#
_symmetry.space_group_name_H-M   'P 1'
#
loop_
_entity.id
_entity.type
_entity.pdbx_description
1 polymer ?
#
loop_
_entity_poly.entity_id
_entity_poly.type
_entity_poly.pdbx_seq_one_letter_code
_entity_poly.pdbx_strand_id
1 'polypeptide(L)'
;MIADIMLLPALIPLALICLLLPLGLLATVFWIWMLISAAQNKGLDEGEKIAWVLIVALLHFIGALIYFFIGHPKRNTPRATT
;
A
#
# COMPACT_ATOMS: atom_id res chain seq x y z
N MET A 1 20.71 17.43 36.00
CA MET A 1 22.02 17.28 35.34
C MET A 1 22.33 15.84 34.95
N ILE A 2 22.42 14.87 35.88
CA ILE A 2 22.69 13.45 35.52
C ILE A 2 21.48 12.76 34.87
N ALA A 3 20.26 13.00 35.40
CA ALA A 3 19.03 12.44 34.84
C ALA A 3 18.77 12.90 33.40
N ASP A 4 19.02 14.18 33.09
CA ASP A 4 18.85 14.75 31.74
C ASP A 4 19.82 14.10 30.74
N ILE A 5 21.06 13.86 31.14
CA ILE A 5 22.09 13.18 30.32
C ILE A 5 21.66 11.74 29.97
N MET A 6 20.95 11.06 30.87
CA MET A 6 20.43 9.70 30.64
C MET A 6 19.10 9.68 29.88
N LEU A 7 18.24 10.69 30.04
CA LEU A 7 16.90 10.75 29.46
C LEU A 7 16.89 11.24 28.00
N LEU A 8 17.72 12.23 27.67
CA LEU A 8 17.80 12.80 26.31
C LEU A 8 18.04 11.76 25.19
N PRO A 9 18.98 10.80 25.32
CA PRO A 9 19.17 9.79 24.27
C PRO A 9 18.00 8.80 24.17
N ALA A 10 17.20 8.61 25.22
CA ALA A 10 16.03 7.74 25.21
C ALA A 10 14.81 8.38 24.50
N LEU A 11 14.75 9.70 24.41
CA LEU A 11 13.66 10.43 23.77
C LEU A 11 13.63 10.24 22.25
N ILE A 12 14.80 10.12 21.62
CA ILE A 12 14.96 9.94 20.17
C ILE A 12 14.35 8.61 19.67
N PRO A 13 14.73 7.43 20.20
CA PRO A 13 14.12 6.17 19.78
C PRO A 13 12.63 6.11 20.13
N LEU A 14 12.21 6.70 21.26
CA LEU A 14 10.80 6.76 21.62
C LEU A 14 9.99 7.59 20.61
N ALA A 15 10.49 8.76 20.23
CA ALA A 15 9.86 9.59 19.20
C ALA A 15 9.81 8.88 17.84
N LEU A 16 10.87 8.18 17.46
CA LEU A 16 10.90 7.37 16.23
C LEU A 16 9.85 6.25 16.27
N ILE A 17 9.70 5.54 17.39
CA ILE A 17 8.68 4.50 17.53
C ILE A 17 7.27 5.09 17.45
N CYS A 18 7.01 6.19 18.17
CA CYS A 18 5.74 6.88 18.13
C CYS A 18 5.35 7.36 16.71
N LEU A 19 6.33 7.69 15.87
CA LEU A 19 6.10 8.10 14.49
C LEU A 19 5.97 6.91 13.53
N LEU A 20 6.89 5.96 13.60
CA LEU A 20 6.99 4.85 12.65
C LEU A 20 5.91 3.78 12.86
N LEU A 21 5.47 3.56 14.10
CA LEU A 21 4.46 2.56 14.42
C LEU A 21 3.09 2.84 13.76
N PRO A 22 2.48 4.04 13.91
CA PRO A 22 1.24 4.34 13.21
C PRO A 22 1.44 4.38 11.70
N LEU A 23 2.59 4.87 11.21
CA LEU A 23 2.88 4.89 9.77
C LEU A 23 2.96 3.47 9.17
N GLY A 24 3.61 2.54 9.86
CA GLY A 24 3.67 1.13 9.47
C GLY A 24 2.30 0.47 9.47
N LEU A 25 1.45 0.79 10.45
CA LEU A 25 0.08 0.29 10.50
C LEU A 25 -0.75 0.83 9.33
N LEU A 26 -0.66 2.13 9.04
CA LEU A 26 -1.34 2.74 7.90
C LEU A 26 -0.87 2.13 6.57
N ALA A 27 0.44 1.92 6.41
CA ALA A 27 1.01 1.26 5.24
C ALA A 27 0.51 -0.19 5.08
N THR A 28 0.37 -0.92 6.19
CA THR A 28 -0.16 -2.30 6.18
C THR A 28 -1.65 -2.33 5.82
N VAL A 29 -2.45 -1.43 6.41
CA VAL A 29 -3.88 -1.28 6.08
C VAL A 29 -4.04 -0.91 4.61
N PHE A 30 -3.26 0.04 4.11
CA PHE A 30 -3.26 0.44 2.71
C PHE A 30 -2.90 -0.73 1.79
N TRP A 31 -1.87 -1.52 2.13
CA TRP A 31 -1.48 -2.69 1.35
C TRP A 31 -2.60 -3.75 1.25
N ILE A 32 -3.21 -4.10 2.38
CA ILE A 32 -4.34 -5.04 2.41
C ILE A 32 -5.52 -4.49 1.60
N TRP A 33 -5.80 -3.20 1.74
CA TRP A 33 -6.86 -2.57 0.96
C TRP A 33 -6.61 -2.67 -0.55
N MET A 34 -5.37 -2.51 -1.01
CA MET A 34 -5.01 -2.68 -2.42
C MET A 34 -5.13 -4.12 -2.91
N LEU A 35 -4.85 -5.13 -2.06
CA LEU A 35 -5.11 -6.54 -2.41
C LEU A 35 -6.60 -6.79 -2.64
N ILE A 36 -7.45 -6.28 -1.74
CA ILE A 36 -8.90 -6.41 -1.84
C ILE A 36 -9.40 -5.68 -3.10
N SER A 37 -8.87 -4.48 -3.36
CA SER A 37 -9.22 -3.69 -4.54
C SER A 37 -8.86 -4.41 -5.84
N ALA A 38 -7.64 -4.97 -5.92
CA ALA A 38 -7.20 -5.77 -7.07
C ALA A 38 -8.07 -7.00 -7.30
N ALA A 39 -8.37 -7.77 -6.25
CA ALA A 39 -9.19 -8.97 -6.35
C ALA A 39 -10.65 -8.67 -6.74
N GLN A 40 -11.22 -7.56 -6.27
CA GLN A 40 -12.62 -7.19 -6.53
C GLN A 40 -12.80 -6.30 -7.76
N ASN A 41 -11.73 -5.98 -8.49
CA ASN A 41 -11.81 -5.07 -9.62
C ASN A 41 -12.60 -5.72 -10.77
N LYS A 42 -13.75 -5.12 -11.13
CA LYS A 42 -14.63 -5.66 -12.18
C LYS A 42 -14.21 -5.27 -13.61
N GLY A 43 -13.33 -4.29 -13.77
CA GLY A 43 -12.88 -3.85 -15.09
C GLY A 43 -11.60 -4.53 -15.57
N LEU A 44 -10.96 -5.35 -14.73
CA LEU A 44 -9.83 -6.20 -15.10
C LEU A 44 -10.34 -7.57 -15.56
N ASP A 45 -9.68 -8.15 -16.57
CA ASP A 45 -9.85 -9.56 -16.91
C ASP A 45 -9.36 -10.47 -15.77
N GLU A 46 -9.78 -11.74 -15.77
CA GLU A 46 -9.40 -12.71 -14.74
C GLU A 46 -7.86 -12.88 -14.63
N GLY A 47 -7.16 -12.95 -15.76
CA GLY A 47 -5.71 -13.03 -15.78
C GLY A 47 -5.03 -11.78 -15.21
N GLU A 48 -5.56 -10.60 -15.53
CA GLU A 48 -5.05 -9.32 -15.02
C GLU A 48 -5.25 -9.18 -13.52
N LYS A 49 -6.41 -9.63 -12.98
CA LYS A 49 -6.65 -9.64 -11.53
C LYS A 49 -5.63 -10.50 -10.80
N ILE A 50 -5.40 -11.72 -11.28
CA ILE A 50 -4.43 -12.63 -10.69
C ILE A 50 -3.03 -12.01 -10.71
N ALA A 51 -2.62 -11.42 -11.85
CA ALA A 51 -1.35 -10.74 -11.97
C ALA A 51 -1.21 -9.58 -10.96
N TRP A 52 -2.21 -8.72 -10.84
CA TRP A 52 -2.17 -7.59 -9.91
C TRP A 52 -2.18 -8.02 -8.45
N VAL A 53 -2.98 -9.02 -8.08
CA VAL A 53 -2.99 -9.60 -6.73
C VAL A 53 -1.61 -10.17 -6.40
N LEU A 54 -0.97 -10.89 -7.31
CA LEU A 54 0.39 -11.42 -7.11
C LEU A 54 1.43 -10.30 -6.99
N ILE A 55 1.38 -9.28 -7.84
CA ILE A 55 2.29 -8.13 -7.77
C ILE A 55 2.16 -7.44 -6.41
N VAL A 56 0.93 -7.12 -5.99
CA VAL A 56 0.68 -6.45 -4.71
C VAL A 56 1.08 -7.35 -3.53
N ALA A 57 0.78 -8.65 -3.59
CA ALA A 57 1.12 -9.58 -2.51
C ALA A 57 2.64 -9.75 -2.35
N LEU A 58 3.39 -9.86 -3.44
CA LEU A 58 4.84 -10.11 -3.39
C LEU A 58 5.65 -8.83 -3.14
N LEU A 59 5.29 -7.71 -3.78
CA LEU A 59 6.02 -6.43 -3.63
C LEU A 59 5.53 -5.60 -2.44
N HIS A 60 4.54 -6.08 -1.68
CA HIS A 60 4.01 -5.42 -0.50
C HIS A 60 3.60 -3.96 -0.78
N PHE A 61 4.09 -3.01 0.03
CA PHE A 61 3.77 -1.59 -0.07
C PHE A 61 4.10 -1.02 -1.46
N ILE A 62 5.19 -1.47 -2.09
CA ILE A 62 5.58 -1.01 -3.42
C ILE A 62 4.56 -1.49 -4.46
N GLY A 63 4.17 -2.77 -4.40
CA GLY A 63 3.17 -3.34 -5.30
C GLY A 63 1.79 -2.67 -5.15
N ALA A 64 1.39 -2.37 -3.91
CA ALA A 64 0.18 -1.61 -3.62
C ALA A 64 0.21 -0.21 -4.24
N LEU A 65 1.35 0.48 -4.17
CA LEU A 65 1.53 1.81 -4.77
C LEU A 65 1.39 1.75 -6.30
N ILE A 66 2.02 0.77 -6.94
CA ILE A 66 1.93 0.56 -8.39
C ILE A 66 0.48 0.29 -8.80
N TYR A 67 -0.20 -0.61 -8.10
CA TYR A 67 -1.62 -0.91 -8.36
C TYR A 67 -2.49 0.34 -8.22
N PHE A 68 -2.30 1.11 -7.14
CA PHE A 68 -3.08 2.33 -6.90
C PHE A 68 -3.01 3.34 -8.06
N PHE A 69 -1.82 3.53 -8.62
CA PHE A 69 -1.62 4.50 -9.71
C PHE A 69 -1.91 3.93 -11.11
N ILE A 70 -1.65 2.65 -11.36
CA ILE A 70 -1.61 2.07 -12.72
C ILE A 70 -2.65 0.96 -12.92
N GLY A 71 -3.00 0.22 -11.87
CA GLY A 71 -3.86 -0.97 -11.94
C GLY A 71 -5.34 -0.71 -12.18
N HIS A 72 -5.76 0.55 -12.33
CA HIS A 72 -7.14 0.87 -12.68
C HIS A 72 -7.39 0.57 -14.18
N PRO A 73 -8.42 -0.24 -14.51
CA PRO A 73 -8.73 -0.56 -15.89
C PRO A 73 -9.07 0.71 -16.67
N LYS A 74 -8.41 0.89 -17.81
CA LYS A 74 -8.81 1.90 -18.80
C LYS A 74 -10.24 1.57 -19.21
N ARG A 75 -11.12 2.56 -19.17
CA ARG A 75 -12.49 2.42 -19.66
C ARG A 75 -12.40 1.97 -21.11
N ASN A 76 -12.77 0.72 -21.38
CA ASN A 76 -12.98 0.24 -22.74
C ASN A 76 -14.23 0.97 -23.24
N THR A 77 -14.04 2.15 -23.83
CA THR A 77 -15.11 2.82 -24.58
C THR A 77 -15.52 1.85 -25.68
N PRO A 78 -16.76 1.35 -25.71
CA PRO A 78 -17.23 0.53 -26.81
C PRO A 78 -17.01 1.33 -28.10
N ARG A 79 -16.15 0.84 -28.99
CA ARG A 79 -16.08 1.42 -30.34
C ARG A 79 -17.45 1.14 -30.98
N ALA A 80 -18.20 2.19 -31.27
CA ALA A 80 -19.41 2.07 -32.06
C ALA A 80 -19.02 1.48 -33.44
N THR A 81 -19.29 0.20 -33.62
CA THR A 81 -19.20 -0.47 -34.93
C THR A 81 -20.49 -0.16 -35.66
N THR A 82 -20.43 0.83 -36.55
CA THR A 82 -21.38 1.06 -37.66
C THR A 82 -21.21 0.02 -38.75
#